data_AF-A0A4E0QPF0-F1
#
_entry.id   AF-A0A4E0QPF0-F1
#
_cell.length_a   1.000
_cell.length_b   1.000
_cell.length_c   1.000
_cell.angle_alpha   90.00
_cell.angle_beta   90.00
_cell.angle_gamma   90.00
#
_symmetry.space_group_name_H-M   'P 1'
#
loop_
_entity.id
_entity.type
_entity.pdbx_description
1 polymer ?
#
loop_
_entity_poly.entity_id
_entity_poly.type
_entity_poly.pdbx_seq_one_letter_code
_entity_poly.pdbx_strand_id
1 'polypeptide(L)' 'MSLLGNITYKPAQILGIEAGTLAEGSTADVCIFDPNKRWTLNEENMHSLGQNSPFLGQIVYTR' A
#
# COMPACT_ATOMS: atom_id res chain seq x y z
N MET A 1 -6.52 1.69 -16.84
CA MET A 1 -6.80 1.49 -15.39
C MET A 1 -5.59 1.94 -14.59
N SER A 2 -5.76 2.75 -13.53
CA SER A 2 -4.64 3.17 -12.66
C SER A 2 -4.34 2.15 -11.56
N LEU A 3 -3.07 2.03 -11.17
CA LEU A 3 -2.61 1.18 -10.06
C LEU A 3 -3.30 1.55 -8.75
N LEU A 4 -3.34 2.85 -8.41
CA LEU A 4 -3.97 3.35 -7.19
C LEU A 4 -5.42 2.89 -7.05
N GLY A 5 -6.21 2.95 -8.14
CA GLY A 5 -7.61 2.51 -8.08
C GLY A 5 -7.76 1.02 -7.75
N ASN A 6 -6.83 0.18 -8.17
CA ASN A 6 -6.87 -1.27 -7.90
C ASN A 6 -6.57 -1.63 -6.44
N ILE A 7 -5.91 -0.75 -5.69
CA ILE A 7 -5.54 -0.94 -4.29
C ILE A 7 -6.28 -0.02 -3.32
N THR A 8 -7.28 0.75 -3.80
CA THR A 8 -8.07 1.70 -2.99
C THR A 8 -9.58 1.51 -3.22
N TYR A 9 -10.23 2.31 -4.07
CA TYR A 9 -11.68 2.37 -4.19
C TYR A 9 -12.30 1.15 -4.92
N LYS A 10 -11.58 0.47 -5.82
CA LYS A 10 -12.18 -0.66 -6.57
C LYS A 10 -12.46 -1.88 -5.69
N PRO A 11 -11.54 -2.34 -4.80
CA PRO A 11 -11.89 -3.35 -3.80
C PRO A 11 -13.09 -2.93 -2.94
N ALA A 12 -13.16 -1.67 -2.52
CA ALA A 12 -14.28 -1.16 -1.73
C ALA A 12 -15.61 -1.23 -2.50
N GLN A 13 -15.61 -0.89 -3.79
CA GLN A 13 -16.79 -1.04 -4.66
C GLN A 13 -17.24 -2.50 -4.81
N ILE A 14 -16.31 -3.44 -4.94
CA ILE A 14 -16.63 -4.88 -5.04
C ILE A 14 -17.26 -5.38 -3.74
N LEU A 15 -16.74 -4.94 -2.59
CA LEU A 15 -17.20 -5.35 -1.26
C LEU A 15 -18.44 -4.57 -0.78
N GLY A 16 -18.80 -3.46 -1.44
CA GLY A 16 -19.91 -2.61 -1.03
C GLY A 16 -19.68 -1.87 0.29
N ILE A 17 -18.43 -1.49 0.58
CA ILE A 17 -18.04 -0.78 1.81
C ILE A 17 -17.63 0.68 1.53
N GLU A 18 -17.83 1.57 2.50
CA GLU A 18 -17.43 2.98 2.43
C GLU A 18 -15.94 3.14 2.75
N ALA A 19 -15.05 2.89 1.79
CA ALA A 19 -13.60 3.00 1.94
C ALA A 19 -12.87 3.36 0.64
N GLY A 20 -11.58 3.71 0.75
CA GLY A 20 -10.69 3.87 -0.42
C GLY A 20 -10.85 5.20 -1.19
N THR A 21 -11.52 6.19 -0.61
CA THR A 21 -11.71 7.53 -1.19
C THR A 21 -11.11 8.62 -0.30
N LEU A 22 -10.66 9.71 -0.93
CA LEU A 22 -10.21 10.92 -0.24
C LEU A 22 -11.19 12.05 -0.55
N ALA A 23 -12.15 12.27 0.35
CA ALA A 23 -13.18 13.29 0.23
C ALA A 23 -13.60 13.79 1.63
N GLU A 24 -14.17 14.99 1.69
CA GLU A 24 -14.72 15.53 2.93
C GLU A 24 -15.81 14.60 3.50
N GLY A 25 -15.82 14.43 4.82
CA GLY A 25 -16.74 13.52 5.51
C GLY A 25 -16.40 12.03 5.43
N SER A 26 -15.43 11.62 4.60
CA SER A 26 -14.91 10.25 4.59
C SER A 26 -13.94 10.01 5.74
N THR A 27 -13.71 8.74 6.07
CA THR A 27 -12.66 8.32 7.03
C THR A 27 -11.31 8.88 6.60
N ALA A 28 -10.55 9.43 7.54
CA ALA A 28 -9.19 9.92 7.32
C ALA A 28 -8.15 8.77 7.25
N ASP A 29 -8.42 7.75 6.44
CA ASP A 29 -7.50 6.65 6.15
C ASP A 29 -6.60 7.04 4.97
N VAL A 30 -5.39 7.50 5.29
CA VAL A 30 -4.47 8.12 4.32
C VAL A 30 -3.07 7.55 4.48
N CYS A 31 -2.41 7.23 3.37
CA CYS A 31 -1.02 6.82 3.32
C CYS A 31 -0.21 7.82 2.48
N ILE A 32 0.84 8.39 3.08
CA ILE A 32 1.80 9.26 2.39
C ILE A 32 3.02 8.41 2.04
N PHE A 33 3.47 8.47 0.79
CA PHE A 33 4.64 7.74 0.31
C PHE A 33 5.44 8.60 -0.68
N ASP A 34 6.74 8.37 -0.78
CA ASP A 34 7.59 9.00 -1.79
C ASP A 34 7.71 8.08 -3.03
N PRO A 35 7.16 8.47 -4.20
CA PRO A 35 7.15 7.61 -5.38
C PRO A 35 8.56 7.33 -5.93
N ASN A 36 9.55 8.15 -5.60
CA ASN A 36 10.92 8.05 -6.10
C ASN A 36 11.86 7.40 -5.09
N LYS A 37 11.41 7.17 -3.86
CA LYS A 37 12.25 6.59 -2.81
C LYS A 37 12.53 5.12 -3.08
N ARG A 38 13.81 4.83 -3.30
CA ARG A 38 14.35 3.48 -3.49
C ARG A 38 14.81 2.88 -2.17
N TRP A 39 14.48 1.61 -1.92
CA TRP A 39 14.89 0.90 -0.70
C TRP A 39 14.95 -0.61 -0.92
N THR A 40 15.71 -1.32 -0.08
CA THR A 40 15.83 -2.79 -0.14
C THR A 40 14.90 -3.43 0.89
N LEU A 41 14.05 -4.36 0.48
CA LEU A 41 13.27 -5.16 1.42
C LEU A 41 14.19 -6.14 2.14
N ASN A 42 14.21 -6.10 3.47
CA ASN A 42 15.03 -6.99 4.29
C ASN A 42 14.28 -7.36 5.60
N GLU A 43 14.80 -8.35 6.31
CA GLU A 43 14.18 -8.88 7.53
C GLU A 43 14.07 -7.83 8.63
N GLU A 44 15.02 -6.89 8.69
CA GLU A 44 15.05 -5.81 9.69
C GLU A 44 13.94 -4.78 9.49
N ASN A 45 13.48 -4.59 8.25
CA ASN A 45 12.44 -3.62 7.90
C ASN A 45 11.07 -4.25 7.65
N MET A 46 10.94 -5.56 7.79
CA MET A 46 9.66 -6.25 7.81
C MET A 46 9.03 -6.19 9.21
N HIS A 47 7.83 -5.62 9.29
CA HIS A 47 7.05 -5.60 10.53
C HIS A 47 6.36 -6.95 10.82
N SER A 48 6.12 -7.77 9.80
CA SER A 48 5.57 -9.11 9.97
C SER A 48 6.58 -10.04 10.64
N LEU A 49 6.14 -10.81 11.63
CA LEU A 49 6.95 -11.88 12.23
C LEU A 49 7.27 -13.00 11.23
N GLY A 50 6.37 -13.24 10.26
CA GLY A 50 6.66 -14.08 9.11
C GLY A 50 7.56 -13.33 8.15
N GLN A 51 8.85 -13.62 8.19
CA GLN A 51 9.88 -13.05 7.30
C GLN A 51 10.03 -13.87 6.00
N ASN A 52 9.00 -14.62 5.61
CA ASN A 52 9.02 -15.56 4.48
C ASN A 52 8.53 -14.92 3.18
N SER A 53 9.22 -13.89 2.71
CA SER A 53 8.87 -13.20 1.46
C SER A 53 9.85 -13.55 0.33
N PRO A 54 9.35 -13.91 -0.88
CA PRO A 54 10.21 -14.10 -2.05
C PRO A 54 10.83 -12.78 -2.57
N PHE A 55 10.42 -11.64 -2.01
CA PHE A 55 10.93 -10.32 -2.38
C PHE A 55 12.10 -9.84 -1.51
N LEU A 56 12.55 -10.63 -0.53
CA LEU A 56 13.71 -10.29 0.29
C LEU A 56 14.96 -10.04 -0.58
N GLY A 57 15.74 -9.01 -0.22
CA GLY A 57 16.93 -8.58 -0.95
C GLY A 57 16.63 -7.78 -2.23
N GLN A 58 15.36 -7.69 -2.66
CA GLN A 58 15.00 -6.88 -3.83
C GLN A 58 14.95 -5.41 -3.50
N ILE A 59 15.25 -4.60 -4.52
CA ILE A 59 15.13 -3.16 -4.42
C ILE A 59 13.80 -2.73 -5.03
N VAL A 60 13.01 -2.03 -4.24
CA VAL A 60 11.67 -1.52 -4.58
C VAL A 60 11.63 0.01 -4.45
N TYR A 61 10.58 0.60 -5.01
CA TYR A 61 10.28 2.03 -4.89
C TYR A 61 9.10 2.23 -3.93
N THR A 62 8.69 3.48 -3.66
CA THR A 62 7.47 3.82 -2.90
C THR A 62 7.50 3.41 -1.42
N ARG A 63 8.40 4.01 -0.63
CA ARG A 63 8.37 3.90 0.84
C ARG A 63 7.72 5.09 1.52
#